data_AF-A0AAV5W968-F1
#
_entry.id   AF-A0AAV5W968-F1
#
_cell.length_a   1.000
_cell.length_b   1.000
_cell.length_c   1.000
_cell.angle_alpha   90.00
_cell.angle_beta   90.00
_cell.angle_gamma   90.00
#
_symmetry.space_group_name_H-M   'P 1'
#
loop_
_entity.id
_entity.type
_entity.pdbx_description
1 polymer ?
#
loop_
_entity_poly.entity_id
_entity_poly.type
_entity_poly.pdbx_seq_one_letter_code
_entity_poly.pdbx_strand_id
1 'polypeptide(L)'
;IEMSLSHGRFLFFSLVLLSISSSSLAVICDSCEGEDCLADCEGDYCIQTTFNPKWGQRSLIDSKKRVKGCLKNDMIVKGLKPRCDQYSKSGKTEFCICNTKKCTSGQKLDKLKTEKIEKITCECVGAHCKDRNTCEGDVCTYVVDYRIPKKKTITKGCMDLSIPVFERRMIGSCMVPPLTGAMHHENITNVNDLFKIESCICATEKCNKKKPVTTSERELKKIETEKCDFEVIGVTGGKTMRTLKKKCTGEFCYRLNFNSTKGKMEHYDVKGCVTFNNEGAIDPIFSSGNCAEFTGGELDMKMCLKSENDEAMERLEAVVKNNEDESVEAT
;
A
#
# COMPACT_ATOMS: atom_id res chain seq x y z
N ILE A 1 -6.58 16.22 68.65
CA ILE A 1 -5.58 15.36 67.98
C ILE A 1 -6.35 14.60 66.93
N GLU A 2 -6.15 15.04 65.70
CA GLU A 2 -6.99 14.77 64.54
C GLU A 2 -6.85 13.35 63.99
N MET A 3 -7.93 13.00 63.30
CA MET A 3 -8.19 11.81 62.50
C MET A 3 -7.08 11.49 61.50
N SER A 4 -6.65 10.23 61.47
CA SER A 4 -5.96 9.63 60.32
C SER A 4 -6.15 8.12 60.39
N LEU A 5 -6.93 7.57 59.45
CA LEU A 5 -6.78 6.24 58.83
C LEU A 5 -8.09 5.88 58.09
N SER A 6 -8.31 6.38 56.87
CA SER A 6 -9.29 5.77 55.94
C SER A 6 -9.29 6.37 54.52
N HIS A 7 -8.11 6.57 53.90
CA HIS A 7 -8.08 7.06 52.50
C HIS A 7 -7.15 6.25 51.57
N GLY A 8 -6.43 5.25 52.08
CA GLY A 8 -5.43 4.50 51.31
C GLY A 8 -5.94 3.32 50.49
N ARG A 9 -7.22 2.92 50.60
CA ARG A 9 -7.75 1.71 49.95
C ARG A 9 -8.69 1.94 48.77
N PHE A 10 -9.19 3.16 48.57
CA PHE A 10 -10.11 3.46 47.47
C PHE A 10 -9.42 3.91 46.18
N LEU A 11 -8.19 4.45 46.25
CA LEU A 11 -7.46 4.93 45.07
C LEU A 11 -6.76 3.83 44.26
N PHE A 12 -6.51 2.66 44.86
CA PHE A 12 -5.88 1.54 44.14
C PHE A 12 -6.87 0.77 43.24
N PHE A 13 -8.17 0.80 43.54
CA PHE A 13 -9.18 0.10 42.74
C PHE A 13 -9.63 0.91 41.50
N SER A 14 -9.53 2.25 41.52
CA SER A 14 -9.85 3.08 40.36
C SER A 14 -8.73 3.17 39.31
N LEU A 15 -7.48 2.82 39.66
CA LEU A 15 -6.36 2.79 38.71
C LEU A 15 -6.19 1.45 37.98
N VAL A 16 -6.82 0.37 38.47
CA VAL A 16 -6.77 -0.96 37.83
C VAL A 16 -7.90 -1.18 36.81
N LEU A 17 -8.95 -0.35 36.84
CA LEU A 17 -10.08 -0.40 35.90
C LEU A 17 -9.90 0.43 34.62
N LEU A 18 -8.83 1.24 34.51
CA LEU A 18 -8.48 1.97 33.28
C LEU A 18 -7.50 1.22 32.37
N SER A 19 -7.03 0.04 32.80
CA SER A 19 -6.28 -0.92 31.98
C SER A 19 -7.18 -1.97 31.32
N ILE A 20 -8.46 -1.63 31.06
CA ILE A 20 -9.21 -2.31 29.99
C ILE A 20 -8.55 -1.87 28.69
N SER A 21 -7.43 -2.53 28.41
CA SER A 21 -6.81 -2.64 27.12
C SER A 21 -7.95 -2.76 26.13
N SER A 22 -8.04 -1.82 25.20
CA SER A 22 -8.92 -1.93 24.04
C SER A 22 -8.45 -3.14 23.25
N SER A 23 -8.83 -4.34 23.71
CA SER A 23 -8.78 -5.56 22.95
C SER A 23 -9.78 -5.31 21.84
N SER A 24 -9.31 -4.77 20.70
CA SER A 24 -10.10 -4.87 19.48
C SER A 24 -10.32 -6.36 19.31
N LEU A 25 -11.56 -6.79 19.53
CA LEU A 25 -11.93 -8.17 19.28
C LEU A 25 -11.65 -8.41 17.80
N ALA A 26 -10.79 -9.37 17.51
CA ALA A 26 -10.48 -9.74 16.14
C ALA A 26 -11.80 -10.08 15.41
N VAL A 27 -11.96 -9.51 14.23
CA VAL A 27 -13.12 -9.69 13.36
C VAL A 27 -12.88 -10.92 12.49
N ILE A 28 -13.87 -11.81 12.45
CA ILE A 28 -13.86 -12.99 11.58
C ILE A 28 -14.37 -12.59 10.19
N CYS A 29 -13.58 -12.87 9.16
CA CYS A 29 -13.89 -12.50 7.77
C CYS A 29 -13.89 -13.70 6.84
N ASP A 30 -14.62 -13.57 5.72
CA ASP A 30 -14.52 -14.56 4.65
C ASP A 30 -13.15 -14.43 3.98
N SER A 31 -12.52 -15.57 3.73
CA SER A 31 -11.22 -15.71 3.07
C SER A 31 -11.45 -16.33 1.70
N CYS A 32 -11.45 -15.55 0.64
CA CYS A 32 -11.84 -16.03 -0.69
C CYS A 32 -10.97 -15.48 -1.82
N GLU A 33 -10.83 -16.28 -2.87
CA GLU A 33 -10.28 -15.92 -4.17
C GLU A 33 -11.29 -16.29 -5.27
N GLY A 34 -11.85 -15.28 -5.95
CA GLY A 34 -12.97 -15.47 -6.87
C GLY A 34 -14.20 -15.98 -6.11
N GLU A 35 -14.70 -17.14 -6.51
CA GLU A 35 -15.82 -17.85 -5.86
C GLU A 35 -15.33 -18.88 -4.83
N ASP A 36 -14.03 -19.19 -4.82
CA ASP A 36 -13.44 -20.20 -3.95
C ASP A 36 -13.12 -19.58 -2.59
N CYS A 37 -13.80 -20.04 -1.55
CA CYS A 37 -13.56 -19.61 -0.16
C CYS A 37 -12.89 -20.73 0.64
N LEU A 38 -11.90 -20.36 1.45
CA LEU A 38 -11.20 -21.23 2.39
C LEU A 38 -11.72 -21.00 3.82
N ALA A 39 -10.98 -21.52 4.81
CA ALA A 39 -11.24 -21.23 6.21
C ALA A 39 -11.22 -19.71 6.46
N ASP A 40 -12.14 -19.26 7.30
CA ASP A 40 -12.22 -17.86 7.72
C ASP A 40 -10.87 -17.38 8.28
N CYS A 41 -10.61 -16.09 8.13
CA CYS A 41 -9.45 -15.44 8.75
C CYS A 41 -9.90 -14.53 9.90
N GLU A 42 -8.94 -14.13 10.74
CA GLU A 42 -9.14 -13.15 11.82
C GLU A 42 -8.19 -11.95 11.65
N GLY A 43 -8.73 -10.74 11.80
CA GLY A 43 -7.97 -9.49 11.76
C GLY A 43 -8.75 -8.30 12.27
N ASP A 44 -8.25 -7.09 12.07
CA ASP A 44 -8.94 -5.86 12.53
C ASP A 44 -10.10 -5.48 11.59
N TYR A 45 -9.96 -5.77 10.30
CA TYR A 45 -10.94 -5.45 9.27
C TYR A 45 -11.12 -6.58 8.27
N CYS A 46 -12.35 -6.76 7.79
CA CYS A 46 -12.64 -7.52 6.58
C CYS A 46 -12.51 -6.61 5.38
N ILE A 47 -11.79 -7.09 4.36
CA ILE A 47 -11.66 -6.38 3.09
C ILE A 47 -12.16 -7.22 1.92
N GLN A 48 -12.67 -6.53 0.89
CA GLN A 48 -12.88 -7.09 -0.44
C GLN A 48 -12.16 -6.18 -1.42
N THR A 49 -11.28 -6.72 -2.24
CA THR A 49 -10.57 -5.94 -3.25
C THR A 49 -10.33 -6.77 -4.50
N THR A 50 -9.65 -6.18 -5.47
CA THR A 50 -9.20 -6.93 -6.64
C THR A 50 -7.69 -7.05 -6.65
N PHE A 51 -7.22 -8.28 -6.79
CA PHE A 51 -5.82 -8.60 -6.91
C PHE A 51 -5.47 -8.87 -8.37
N ASN A 52 -4.40 -8.27 -8.87
CA ASN A 52 -3.84 -8.60 -10.17
C ASN A 52 -2.32 -8.80 -10.05
N PRO A 53 -1.81 -10.03 -10.15
CA PRO A 53 -0.39 -10.31 -10.01
C PRO A 53 0.39 -9.84 -11.25
N LYS A 54 0.70 -8.54 -11.33
CA LYS A 54 1.41 -7.94 -12.48
C LYS A 54 2.94 -8.13 -12.41
N TRP A 55 3.42 -9.30 -12.00
CA TRP A 55 4.85 -9.59 -11.91
C TRP A 55 5.31 -10.56 -13.01
N GLY A 56 6.35 -10.21 -13.77
CA GLY A 56 6.96 -11.09 -14.77
C GLY A 56 6.42 -10.95 -16.20
N GLN A 57 6.54 -12.02 -17.02
CA GLN A 57 6.23 -12.00 -18.45
C GLN A 57 4.76 -11.66 -18.75
N ARG A 58 4.55 -10.99 -19.89
CA ARG A 58 3.25 -10.43 -20.34
C ARG A 58 2.07 -11.41 -20.38
N SER A 59 2.33 -12.71 -20.52
CA SER A 59 1.31 -13.78 -20.51
C SER A 59 0.82 -14.16 -19.10
N LEU A 60 1.40 -13.57 -18.05
CA LEU A 60 1.03 -13.77 -16.64
C LEU A 60 0.13 -12.63 -16.10
N ILE A 61 -0.10 -11.57 -16.89
CA ILE A 61 -0.59 -10.24 -16.44
C ILE A 61 -2.13 -10.11 -16.36
N ASP A 62 -2.91 -11.04 -16.93
CA ASP A 62 -4.37 -10.90 -17.05
C ASP A 62 -5.17 -11.91 -16.21
N SER A 63 -4.89 -11.99 -14.91
CA SER A 63 -5.74 -12.72 -13.96
C SER A 63 -6.20 -11.83 -12.81
N LYS A 64 -6.86 -10.71 -13.15
CA LYS A 64 -7.53 -9.85 -12.15
C LYS A 64 -8.60 -10.70 -11.43
N LYS A 65 -8.39 -10.98 -10.15
CA LYS A 65 -9.25 -11.81 -9.30
C LYS A 65 -9.80 -11.01 -8.14
N ARG A 66 -11.08 -11.18 -7.81
CA ARG A 66 -11.66 -10.61 -6.59
C ARG A 66 -11.15 -11.42 -5.41
N VAL A 67 -10.68 -10.74 -4.37
CA VAL A 67 -10.17 -11.39 -3.15
C VAL A 67 -10.86 -10.82 -1.93
N LYS A 68 -11.08 -11.67 -0.94
CA LYS A 68 -11.62 -11.32 0.38
C LYS A 68 -10.70 -11.84 1.45
N GLY A 69 -10.55 -11.08 2.52
CA GLY A 69 -9.72 -11.50 3.64
C GLY A 69 -9.68 -10.48 4.76
N CYS A 70 -8.67 -10.63 5.60
CA CYS A 70 -8.46 -9.89 6.82
C CYS A 70 -7.29 -8.95 6.66
N LEU A 71 -7.47 -7.72 7.11
CA LEU A 71 -6.43 -6.70 7.21
C LEU A 71 -6.16 -6.43 8.69
N LYS A 72 -4.88 -6.38 9.08
CA LYS A 72 -4.47 -6.15 10.48
C LYS A 72 -3.12 -5.45 10.59
N ASN A 73 -2.74 -5.17 11.85
CA ASN A 73 -1.50 -4.53 12.34
C ASN A 73 -1.53 -3.01 12.43
N ASP A 74 -0.45 -2.46 12.96
CA ASP A 74 -0.30 -1.08 13.43
C ASP A 74 -0.33 -0.04 12.31
N MET A 75 0.00 -0.39 11.06
CA MET A 75 -0.08 0.52 9.91
C MET A 75 -1.52 0.83 9.47
N ILE A 76 -2.53 0.16 10.05
CA ILE A 76 -3.93 0.40 9.73
C ILE A 76 -4.55 1.35 10.76
N VAL A 77 -5.28 2.37 10.29
CA VAL A 77 -6.00 3.29 11.18
C VAL A 77 -7.06 2.52 11.97
N LYS A 78 -7.18 2.83 13.26
CA LYS A 78 -8.22 2.25 14.12
C LYS A 78 -9.52 3.04 13.96
N GLY A 79 -10.66 2.35 14.05
CA GLY A 79 -11.98 2.98 13.98
C GLY A 79 -12.44 3.38 12.58
N LEU A 80 -11.82 2.85 11.51
CA LEU A 80 -12.27 3.07 10.13
C LEU A 80 -13.76 2.77 9.97
N LYS A 81 -14.48 3.72 9.36
CA LYS A 81 -15.90 3.61 9.06
C LYS A 81 -16.10 2.58 7.93
N PRO A 82 -17.03 1.61 8.09
CA PRO A 82 -17.32 0.63 7.04
C PRO A 82 -17.79 1.30 5.74
N ARG A 83 -17.15 0.98 4.61
CA ARG A 83 -17.48 1.54 3.29
C ARG A 83 -17.02 0.67 2.13
N CYS A 84 -17.49 1.03 0.94
CA CYS A 84 -17.01 0.54 -0.35
C CYS A 84 -16.68 1.71 -1.28
N ASP A 85 -15.55 1.61 -1.98
CA ASP A 85 -15.16 2.50 -3.05
C ASP A 85 -15.66 1.93 -4.39
N GLN A 86 -16.44 2.72 -5.13
CA GLN A 86 -17.03 2.32 -6.41
C GLN A 86 -16.72 3.36 -7.48
N TYR A 87 -16.22 2.93 -8.65
CA TYR A 87 -15.94 3.86 -9.74
C TYR A 87 -17.21 4.54 -10.25
N SER A 88 -17.20 5.87 -10.31
CA SER A 88 -18.34 6.70 -10.76
C SER A 88 -18.85 6.27 -12.15
N LYS A 89 -17.94 6.10 -13.12
CA LYS A 89 -18.29 5.82 -14.53
C LYS A 89 -18.79 4.39 -14.76
N SER A 90 -18.22 3.39 -14.07
CA SER A 90 -18.50 1.98 -14.38
C SER A 90 -19.43 1.30 -13.38
N GLY A 91 -19.64 1.90 -12.21
CA GLY A 91 -20.35 1.25 -11.11
C GLY A 91 -19.65 -0.01 -10.57
N LYS A 92 -18.38 -0.25 -10.92
CA LYS A 92 -17.64 -1.40 -10.37
C LYS A 92 -17.07 -1.05 -9.00
N THR A 93 -17.35 -1.88 -8.01
CA THR A 93 -16.71 -1.84 -6.70
C THR A 93 -15.25 -2.26 -6.81
N GLU A 94 -14.34 -1.42 -6.33
CA GLU A 94 -12.90 -1.68 -6.37
C GLU A 94 -12.39 -2.16 -5.01
N PHE A 95 -12.87 -1.55 -3.93
CA PHE A 95 -12.42 -1.84 -2.57
C PHE A 95 -13.58 -1.73 -1.60
N CYS A 96 -13.64 -2.60 -0.60
CA CYS A 96 -14.52 -2.47 0.56
C CYS A 96 -13.76 -2.81 1.83
N ILE A 97 -14.11 -2.14 2.92
CA ILE A 97 -13.55 -2.35 4.25
C ILE A 97 -14.65 -2.26 5.30
N CYS A 98 -14.63 -3.14 6.30
CA CYS A 98 -15.59 -3.14 7.40
C CYS A 98 -15.07 -3.97 8.58
N ASN A 99 -15.61 -3.73 9.78
CA ASN A 99 -15.12 -4.31 11.04
C ASN A 99 -16.18 -5.16 11.76
N THR A 100 -17.06 -5.82 11.00
CA THR A 100 -18.07 -6.73 11.56
C THR A 100 -17.98 -8.10 10.90
N LYS A 101 -18.44 -9.16 11.59
CA LYS A 101 -18.27 -10.54 11.13
C LYS A 101 -18.81 -10.74 9.71
N LYS A 102 -17.94 -11.20 8.78
CA LYS A 102 -18.27 -11.55 7.38
C LYS A 102 -19.05 -10.46 6.64
N CYS A 103 -18.67 -9.20 6.83
CA CYS A 103 -19.38 -8.05 6.28
C CYS A 103 -19.11 -7.78 4.80
N THR A 104 -18.12 -8.46 4.20
CA THR A 104 -17.74 -8.35 2.80
C THR A 104 -18.50 -9.33 1.88
N SER A 105 -19.62 -9.87 2.35
CA SER A 105 -20.41 -10.89 1.63
C SER A 105 -21.92 -10.69 1.78
N GLY A 106 -22.64 -11.10 0.73
CA GLY A 106 -24.11 -11.12 0.68
C GLY A 106 -24.76 -9.79 1.04
N GLN A 107 -25.92 -9.85 1.70
CA GLN A 107 -26.70 -8.66 2.08
C GLN A 107 -25.98 -7.69 3.03
N LYS A 108 -24.89 -8.11 3.69
CA LYS A 108 -24.10 -7.21 4.55
C LYS A 108 -23.25 -6.26 3.73
N LEU A 109 -22.71 -6.74 2.60
CA LEU A 109 -21.97 -5.92 1.65
C LEU A 109 -22.85 -4.81 1.09
N ASP A 110 -24.09 -5.13 0.74
CA ASP A 110 -25.06 -4.18 0.17
C ASP A 110 -25.46 -3.06 1.14
N LYS A 111 -25.22 -3.25 2.46
CA LYS A 111 -25.50 -2.26 3.51
C LYS A 111 -24.34 -1.29 3.77
N LEU A 112 -23.17 -1.54 3.19
CA LEU A 112 -22.02 -0.65 3.36
C LEU A 112 -22.25 0.65 2.59
N LYS A 113 -21.89 1.78 3.22
CA LYS A 113 -21.91 3.08 2.55
C LYS A 113 -20.99 3.00 1.33
N THR A 114 -21.49 3.46 0.18
CA THR A 114 -20.68 3.49 -1.04
C THR A 114 -20.18 4.91 -1.30
N GLU A 115 -18.86 5.02 -1.47
CA GLU A 115 -18.17 6.25 -1.85
C GLU A 115 -17.76 6.16 -3.31
N LYS A 116 -17.98 7.25 -4.04
CA LYS A 116 -17.70 7.31 -5.48
C LYS A 116 -16.27 7.77 -5.68
N ILE A 117 -15.51 6.97 -6.42
CA ILE A 117 -14.12 7.28 -6.80
C ILE A 117 -14.01 7.44 -8.31
N GLU A 118 -13.04 8.23 -8.75
CA GLU A 118 -12.78 8.44 -10.17
C GLU A 118 -11.42 7.90 -10.57
N LYS A 119 -11.34 7.42 -11.81
CA LYS A 119 -10.05 7.24 -12.46
C LYS A 119 -9.53 8.62 -12.84
N ILE A 120 -8.23 8.82 -12.67
CA ILE A 120 -7.57 10.07 -13.01
C ILE A 120 -6.92 10.01 -14.39
N THR A 121 -6.86 11.15 -15.08
CA THR A 121 -6.11 11.26 -16.33
C THR A 121 -4.64 11.56 -16.06
N CYS A 122 -3.75 10.78 -16.66
CA CYS A 122 -2.31 10.91 -16.53
C CYS A 122 -1.66 11.33 -17.86
N GLU A 123 -0.47 11.94 -17.79
CA GLU A 123 0.37 12.08 -18.97
C GLU A 123 0.94 10.71 -19.35
N CYS A 124 0.99 10.42 -20.64
CA CYS A 124 1.54 9.17 -21.16
C CYS A 124 2.71 9.49 -22.09
N VAL A 125 3.90 8.97 -21.75
CA VAL A 125 5.13 9.11 -22.54
C VAL A 125 5.88 7.78 -22.52
N GLY A 126 6.14 7.21 -23.69
CA GLY A 126 6.87 5.94 -23.83
C GLY A 126 6.21 4.99 -24.83
N ALA A 127 6.87 3.87 -25.11
CA ALA A 127 6.40 2.91 -26.11
C ALA A 127 5.04 2.28 -25.75
N HIS A 128 4.72 2.16 -24.46
CA HIS A 128 3.44 1.64 -23.97
C HIS A 128 2.24 2.57 -24.27
N CYS A 129 2.49 3.84 -24.57
CA CYS A 129 1.46 4.84 -24.83
C CYS A 129 0.89 4.75 -26.26
N LYS A 130 1.63 4.11 -27.19
CA LYS A 130 1.33 4.16 -28.63
C LYS A 130 1.20 5.62 -29.09
N ASP A 131 0.12 5.99 -29.77
CA ASP A 131 -0.12 7.36 -30.26
C ASP A 131 -0.90 8.25 -29.27
N ARG A 132 -1.10 7.79 -28.02
CA ARG A 132 -1.86 8.54 -27.01
C ARG A 132 -0.93 9.35 -26.11
N ASN A 133 -1.26 10.62 -25.91
CA ASN A 133 -0.54 11.51 -24.98
C ASN A 133 -1.06 11.43 -23.54
N THR A 134 -2.18 10.73 -23.33
CA THR A 134 -2.81 10.55 -22.02
C THR A 134 -3.35 9.13 -21.85
N CYS A 135 -3.58 8.74 -20.60
CA CYS A 135 -4.30 7.53 -20.26
C CYS A 135 -5.03 7.67 -18.91
N GLU A 136 -6.01 6.82 -18.62
CA GLU A 136 -6.78 6.82 -17.37
C GLU A 136 -6.41 5.61 -16.50
N GLY A 137 -6.25 5.81 -15.19
CA GLY A 137 -6.00 4.75 -14.21
C GLY A 137 -6.28 5.21 -12.78
N ASP A 138 -5.95 4.39 -11.79
CA ASP A 138 -6.10 4.73 -10.38
C ASP A 138 -5.02 5.71 -9.92
N VAL A 139 -3.80 5.53 -10.43
CA VAL A 139 -2.65 6.39 -10.15
C VAL A 139 -1.87 6.69 -11.42
N CYS A 140 -1.23 7.84 -11.44
CA CYS A 140 -0.23 8.19 -12.44
C CYS A 140 1.15 7.68 -12.01
N THR A 141 1.98 7.40 -13.01
CA THR A 141 3.32 6.85 -12.84
C THR A 141 4.35 7.72 -13.54
N TYR A 142 5.51 7.87 -12.91
CA TYR A 142 6.69 8.53 -13.46
C TYR A 142 7.89 7.62 -13.21
N VAL A 143 8.47 7.06 -14.26
CA VAL A 143 9.51 6.03 -14.17
C VAL A 143 10.80 6.59 -14.74
N VAL A 144 11.87 6.46 -13.97
CA VAL A 144 13.23 6.83 -14.40
C VAL A 144 14.06 5.56 -14.54
N ASP A 145 14.54 5.35 -15.76
CA ASP A 145 15.38 4.23 -16.13
C ASP A 145 16.85 4.68 -16.23
N TYR A 146 17.68 4.11 -15.35
CA TYR A 146 19.11 4.32 -15.22
C TYR A 146 19.96 3.23 -15.91
N ARG A 147 19.35 2.34 -16.73
CA ARG A 147 20.05 1.24 -17.42
C ARG A 147 21.17 1.70 -18.33
N ILE A 148 20.98 2.84 -19.00
CA ILE A 148 22.00 3.42 -19.88
C ILE A 148 22.85 4.40 -19.07
N PRO A 149 24.15 4.11 -18.85
CA PRO A 149 25.02 5.04 -18.13
C PRO A 149 25.02 6.41 -18.81
N LYS A 150 24.91 7.47 -18.01
CA LYS A 150 24.90 8.88 -18.46
C LYS A 150 23.66 9.29 -19.30
N LYS A 151 22.69 8.40 -19.53
CA LYS A 151 21.43 8.73 -20.21
C LYS A 151 20.25 8.16 -19.43
N LYS A 152 19.48 9.03 -18.78
CA LYS A 152 18.23 8.64 -18.12
C LYS A 152 17.12 8.63 -19.16
N THR A 153 16.34 7.54 -19.19
CA THR A 153 15.09 7.50 -19.96
C THR A 153 13.94 7.69 -19.01
N ILE A 154 12.99 8.56 -19.36
CA ILE A 154 11.81 8.82 -18.55
C ILE A 154 10.59 8.28 -19.30
N THR A 155 9.80 7.45 -18.63
CA THR A 155 8.49 7.03 -19.11
C THR A 155 7.41 7.45 -18.13
N LYS A 156 6.22 7.74 -18.65
CA LYS A 156 5.06 8.22 -17.90
C LYS A 156 3.84 7.44 -18.32
N GLY A 157 2.92 7.19 -17.39
CA GLY A 157 1.65 6.57 -17.72
C GLY A 157 0.70 6.55 -16.53
N CYS A 158 -0.23 5.62 -16.59
CA CYS A 158 -1.23 5.34 -15.57
C CYS A 158 -1.16 3.85 -15.24
N MET A 159 -1.57 3.50 -14.03
CA MET A 159 -1.80 2.11 -13.65
C MET A 159 -3.07 1.99 -12.83
N ASP A 160 -3.78 0.89 -13.06
CA ASP A 160 -4.74 0.38 -12.08
C ASP A 160 -3.96 -0.39 -11.02
N LEU A 161 -4.33 -0.17 -9.76
CA LEU A 161 -3.69 -0.82 -8.63
C LEU A 161 -3.85 -2.35 -8.76
N SER A 162 -2.72 -3.05 -8.73
CA SER A 162 -2.62 -4.51 -8.73
C SER A 162 -2.78 -5.11 -7.34
N ILE A 163 -2.34 -4.37 -6.33
CA ILE A 163 -2.44 -4.77 -4.92
C ILE A 163 -2.99 -3.57 -4.17
N PRO A 164 -4.30 -3.28 -4.32
CA PRO A 164 -4.86 -1.98 -4.00
C PRO A 164 -4.55 -1.53 -2.59
N VAL A 165 -4.64 -2.43 -1.61
CA VAL A 165 -4.28 -2.15 -0.21
C VAL A 165 -2.87 -1.57 -0.13
N PHE A 166 -1.84 -2.32 -0.53
CA PHE A 166 -0.46 -1.92 -0.29
C PHE A 166 0.07 -0.84 -1.23
N GLU A 167 -0.38 -0.81 -2.49
CA GLU A 167 0.04 0.24 -3.42
C GLU A 167 -0.58 1.61 -3.05
N ARG A 168 -1.78 1.65 -2.47
CA ARG A 168 -2.38 2.89 -1.92
C ARG A 168 -1.48 3.56 -0.90
N ARG A 169 -0.81 2.78 -0.04
CA ARG A 169 0.10 3.32 0.98
C ARG A 169 1.29 4.09 0.38
N MET A 170 1.67 3.75 -0.84
CA MET A 170 2.83 4.30 -1.52
C MET A 170 2.48 5.49 -2.43
N ILE A 171 1.21 5.89 -2.50
CA ILE A 171 0.80 7.09 -3.26
C ILE A 171 1.56 8.31 -2.75
N GLY A 172 2.08 9.13 -3.67
CA GLY A 172 2.89 10.32 -3.36
C GLY A 172 4.39 10.04 -3.26
N SER A 173 4.84 8.80 -3.43
CA SER A 173 6.25 8.45 -3.24
C SER A 173 6.99 8.11 -4.53
N CYS A 174 8.33 8.10 -4.41
CA CYS A 174 9.25 7.47 -5.36
C CYS A 174 9.99 6.33 -4.66
N MET A 175 10.13 5.20 -5.33
CA MET A 175 10.73 3.98 -4.77
C MET A 175 11.71 3.29 -5.71
N VAL A 176 12.68 2.62 -5.10
CA VAL A 176 13.67 1.77 -5.77
C VAL A 176 13.81 0.46 -4.97
N PRO A 177 13.48 -0.71 -5.54
CA PRO A 177 12.86 -0.91 -6.87
C PRO A 177 11.38 -0.48 -6.87
N PRO A 178 10.67 -0.63 -8.00
CA PRO A 178 9.21 -0.56 -7.99
C PRO A 178 8.59 -1.71 -7.15
N LEU A 179 7.47 -1.44 -6.48
CA LEU A 179 6.77 -2.43 -5.63
C LEU A 179 6.20 -3.61 -6.43
N THR A 180 5.68 -3.33 -7.63
CA THR A 180 5.09 -4.32 -8.52
C THR A 180 5.53 -4.08 -9.97
N GLY A 181 5.36 -5.07 -10.84
CA GLY A 181 5.70 -4.91 -12.26
C GLY A 181 4.79 -3.93 -13.00
N ALA A 182 3.63 -3.58 -12.42
CA ALA A 182 2.74 -2.54 -12.93
C ALA A 182 3.40 -1.15 -12.97
N MET A 183 4.41 -0.97 -12.12
CA MET A 183 4.99 0.33 -11.81
C MET A 183 6.14 0.73 -12.73
N HIS A 184 6.61 -0.11 -13.66
CA HIS A 184 7.78 0.22 -14.49
C HIS A 184 7.56 0.33 -16.00
N HIS A 185 6.38 -0.01 -16.56
CA HIS A 185 5.96 0.07 -18.00
C HIS A 185 6.87 -0.55 -19.07
N GLU A 186 8.11 -0.83 -18.73
CA GLU A 186 9.17 -1.34 -19.58
C GLU A 186 9.27 -2.87 -19.45
N ASN A 187 9.65 -3.51 -20.55
CA ASN A 187 9.99 -4.92 -20.53
C ASN A 187 11.36 -5.10 -19.87
N ILE A 188 11.35 -5.54 -18.61
CA ILE A 188 12.56 -5.92 -17.88
C ILE A 188 12.82 -7.41 -18.12
N THR A 189 13.83 -7.72 -18.93
CA THR A 189 14.22 -9.10 -19.26
C THR A 189 15.23 -9.68 -18.28
N ASN A 190 16.04 -8.83 -17.64
CA ASN A 190 16.98 -9.22 -16.59
C ASN A 190 16.48 -8.65 -15.26
N VAL A 191 16.16 -9.53 -14.30
CA VAL A 191 15.66 -9.13 -12.97
C VAL A 191 16.60 -8.16 -12.25
N ASN A 192 17.92 -8.28 -12.49
CA ASN A 192 18.88 -7.36 -11.91
C ASN A 192 18.68 -5.93 -12.39
N ASP A 193 18.14 -5.68 -13.59
CA ASP A 193 17.94 -4.30 -14.02
C ASP A 193 16.93 -3.52 -13.17
N LEU A 194 16.13 -4.18 -12.31
CA LEU A 194 15.26 -3.52 -11.34
C LEU A 194 16.01 -2.54 -10.41
N PHE A 195 17.31 -2.75 -10.14
CA PHE A 195 18.09 -1.79 -9.33
C PHE A 195 18.32 -0.45 -10.03
N LYS A 196 18.07 -0.40 -11.34
CA LYS A 196 18.24 0.79 -12.16
C LYS A 196 16.90 1.45 -12.49
N ILE A 197 15.82 1.04 -11.84
CA ILE A 197 14.49 1.59 -12.08
C ILE A 197 14.01 2.26 -10.80
N GLU A 198 13.73 3.56 -10.92
CA GLU A 198 12.98 4.33 -9.94
C GLU A 198 11.56 4.51 -10.47
N SER A 199 10.57 4.25 -9.64
CA SER A 199 9.17 4.48 -9.98
C SER A 199 8.52 5.38 -8.95
N CYS A 200 7.83 6.40 -9.42
CA CYS A 200 7.03 7.28 -8.59
C CYS A 200 5.56 7.17 -8.94
N ILE A 201 4.68 7.25 -7.93
CA ILE A 201 3.24 7.21 -8.12
C ILE A 201 2.53 8.38 -7.42
N CYS A 202 1.44 8.84 -8.01
CA CYS A 202 0.62 9.93 -7.47
C CYS A 202 -0.83 9.80 -7.95
N ALA A 203 -1.79 10.33 -7.18
CA ALA A 203 -3.21 10.06 -7.37
C ALA A 203 -4.06 11.31 -7.74
N THR A 204 -3.45 12.30 -8.40
CA THR A 204 -4.17 13.50 -8.87
C THR A 204 -3.99 13.73 -10.38
N GLU A 205 -4.93 14.46 -10.98
CA GLU A 205 -4.96 14.73 -12.42
C GLU A 205 -3.62 15.23 -12.96
N LYS A 206 -3.03 14.46 -13.88
CA LYS A 206 -1.75 14.73 -14.56
C LYS A 206 -0.60 15.06 -13.60
N CYS A 207 -0.59 14.52 -12.38
CA CYS A 207 0.46 14.74 -11.39
C CYS A 207 1.85 14.26 -11.84
N ASN A 208 1.90 13.30 -12.78
CA ASN A 208 3.14 12.80 -13.37
C ASN A 208 3.72 13.69 -14.49
N LYS A 209 3.22 14.92 -14.68
CA LYS A 209 3.84 15.89 -15.59
C LYS A 209 5.31 16.15 -15.28
N LYS A 210 5.65 16.13 -14.00
CA LYS A 210 7.01 16.16 -13.46
C LYS A 210 7.18 15.00 -12.49
N LYS A 211 8.42 14.77 -12.03
CA LYS A 211 8.67 13.80 -10.96
C LYS A 211 7.85 14.22 -9.71
N PRO A 212 7.01 13.33 -9.14
CA PRO A 212 6.13 13.66 -8.01
C PRO A 212 6.86 14.13 -6.76
N VAL A 213 8.02 13.52 -6.47
CA VAL A 213 8.93 14.02 -5.41
C VAL A 213 9.74 15.18 -6.00
N THR A 214 9.29 16.40 -5.70
CA THR A 214 9.82 17.67 -6.24
C THR A 214 10.94 18.27 -5.39
N THR A 215 11.23 17.67 -4.24
CA THR A 215 12.29 18.09 -3.31
C THR A 215 13.63 18.19 -4.02
N SER A 216 14.35 19.29 -3.79
CA SER A 216 15.65 19.51 -4.46
C SER A 216 16.65 18.43 -4.09
N GLU A 217 17.61 18.11 -4.96
CA GLU A 217 18.63 17.08 -4.68
C GLU A 217 19.42 17.36 -3.39
N ARG A 218 19.62 18.63 -3.05
CA ARG A 218 20.28 19.03 -1.80
C ARG A 218 19.44 18.68 -0.57
N GLU A 219 18.13 18.89 -0.63
CA GLU A 219 17.22 18.56 0.46
C GLU A 219 16.96 17.05 0.52
N LEU A 220 16.87 16.36 -0.63
CA LEU A 220 16.81 14.89 -0.68
C LEU A 220 17.98 14.26 0.07
N LYS A 221 19.21 14.76 -0.11
CA LYS A 221 20.39 14.28 0.63
C LYS A 221 20.31 14.44 2.15
N LYS A 222 19.43 15.33 2.65
CA LYS A 222 19.22 15.51 4.09
C LYS A 222 18.14 14.57 4.64
N ILE A 223 17.10 14.31 3.86
CA ILE A 223 15.98 13.45 4.31
C ILE A 223 16.22 11.97 3.99
N GLU A 224 16.92 11.67 2.89
CA GLU A 224 17.29 10.32 2.47
C GLU A 224 18.52 9.86 3.25
N THR A 225 18.28 9.40 4.47
CA THR A 225 19.32 8.99 5.42
C THR A 225 19.34 7.47 5.64
N GLU A 226 18.24 6.78 5.30
CA GLU A 226 18.07 5.36 5.53
C GLU A 226 18.81 4.51 4.50
N LYS A 227 19.66 3.59 4.98
CA LYS A 227 20.41 2.66 4.13
C LYS A 227 19.71 1.31 4.06
N CYS A 228 18.88 1.14 3.05
CA CYS A 228 18.00 -0.01 2.92
C CYS A 228 18.65 -1.16 2.15
N ASP A 229 18.29 -2.40 2.51
CA ASP A 229 18.53 -3.54 1.65
C ASP A 229 17.70 -3.42 0.38
N PHE A 230 18.35 -3.63 -0.76
CA PHE A 230 17.71 -3.83 -2.06
C PHE A 230 17.83 -5.31 -2.41
N GLU A 231 16.69 -5.98 -2.54
CA GLU A 231 16.61 -7.37 -2.97
C GLU A 231 15.21 -7.65 -3.53
N VAL A 232 15.12 -8.27 -4.70
CA VAL A 232 13.88 -8.80 -5.24
C VAL A 232 14.04 -10.31 -5.40
N ILE A 233 13.12 -11.07 -4.82
CA ILE A 233 13.03 -12.51 -4.91
C ILE A 233 11.63 -12.84 -5.45
N GLY A 234 11.56 -13.61 -6.52
CA GLY A 234 10.29 -14.11 -7.07
C GLY A 234 10.38 -15.61 -7.31
N VAL A 235 9.32 -16.36 -7.04
CA VAL A 235 9.22 -17.79 -7.35
C VAL A 235 8.03 -18.03 -8.26
N THR A 236 8.28 -18.62 -9.43
CA THR A 236 7.26 -18.88 -10.45
C THR A 236 7.46 -20.27 -11.03
N GLY A 237 6.47 -21.17 -10.86
CA GLY A 237 6.57 -22.55 -11.34
C GLY A 237 7.78 -23.28 -10.74
N GLY A 238 8.02 -23.11 -9.44
CA GLY A 238 9.17 -23.63 -8.70
C GLY A 238 10.53 -22.99 -9.04
N LYS A 239 10.60 -22.07 -10.01
CA LYS A 239 11.85 -21.39 -10.37
C LYS A 239 12.02 -20.11 -9.58
N THR A 240 13.14 -19.99 -8.88
CA THR A 240 13.50 -18.78 -8.14
C THR A 240 14.27 -17.81 -9.04
N MET A 241 13.80 -16.58 -9.11
CA MET A 241 14.51 -15.42 -9.64
C MET A 241 14.93 -14.54 -8.47
N ARG A 242 16.17 -14.07 -8.47
CA ARG A 242 16.69 -13.20 -7.42
C ARG A 242 17.63 -12.16 -7.98
N THR A 243 17.54 -10.93 -7.49
CA THR A 243 18.52 -9.88 -7.78
C THR A 243 19.78 -10.04 -6.94
N LEU A 244 20.89 -9.45 -7.38
CA LEU A 244 22.02 -9.21 -6.50
C LEU A 244 21.58 -8.39 -5.27
N LYS A 245 22.11 -8.74 -4.10
CA LYS A 245 21.92 -7.95 -2.89
C LYS A 245 22.69 -6.64 -3.02
N LYS A 246 21.98 -5.52 -2.90
CA LYS A 246 22.55 -4.18 -2.96
C LYS A 246 21.99 -3.33 -1.83
N LYS A 247 22.47 -2.09 -1.75
CA LYS A 247 21.92 -1.06 -0.88
C LYS A 247 21.34 0.05 -1.74
N CYS A 248 20.29 0.68 -1.24
CA CYS A 248 19.82 1.96 -1.74
C CYS A 248 19.58 2.91 -0.56
N THR A 249 19.43 4.20 -0.87
CA THR A 249 19.20 5.22 0.16
C THR A 249 17.86 5.88 -0.13
N GLY A 250 17.05 6.08 0.91
CA GLY A 250 15.79 6.81 0.84
C GLY A 250 15.42 7.35 2.21
N GLU A 251 14.20 7.86 2.33
CA GLU A 251 13.66 8.35 3.59
C GLU A 251 13.17 7.20 4.49
N PHE A 252 12.67 6.12 3.87
CA PHE A 252 12.22 4.91 4.54
C PHE A 252 12.71 3.66 3.81
N CYS A 253 12.93 2.59 4.58
CA CYS A 253 13.06 1.25 4.05
C CYS A 253 11.72 0.54 3.99
N TYR A 254 11.38 -0.02 2.83
CA TYR A 254 10.18 -0.81 2.68
C TYR A 254 10.51 -2.28 2.41
N ARG A 255 9.60 -3.15 2.82
CA ARG A 255 9.58 -4.55 2.43
C ARG A 255 8.16 -4.98 2.15
N LEU A 256 7.92 -5.58 1.00
CA LEU A 256 6.68 -6.28 0.69
C LEU A 256 6.99 -7.75 0.49
N ASN A 257 6.34 -8.59 1.29
CA ASN A 257 6.33 -10.02 1.13
C ASN A 257 4.93 -10.48 0.71
N PHE A 258 4.90 -11.44 -0.20
CA PHE A 258 3.72 -12.06 -0.75
C PHE A 258 3.98 -13.56 -0.90
N ASN A 259 3.02 -14.38 -0.46
CA ASN A 259 2.97 -15.80 -0.72
C ASN A 259 1.60 -16.17 -1.28
N SER A 260 1.59 -17.08 -2.26
CA SER A 260 0.39 -17.63 -2.89
C SER A 260 0.46 -19.15 -2.83
N THR A 261 -0.57 -19.82 -2.31
CA THR A 261 -0.61 -21.30 -2.34
C THR A 261 -1.11 -21.84 -3.69
N LYS A 262 -1.89 -21.06 -4.43
CA LYS A 262 -2.12 -21.28 -5.87
C LYS A 262 -2.00 -19.95 -6.62
N GLY A 263 -1.38 -20.00 -7.79
CA GLY A 263 -1.02 -18.82 -8.57
C GLY A 263 0.25 -19.11 -9.35
N LYS A 264 0.46 -18.39 -10.46
CA LYS A 264 1.69 -18.57 -11.24
C LYS A 264 2.91 -18.00 -10.50
N MET A 265 2.71 -16.97 -9.66
CA MET A 265 3.71 -16.45 -8.73
C MET A 265 3.43 -17.04 -7.34
N GLU A 266 4.30 -17.90 -6.87
CA GLU A 266 4.19 -18.59 -5.57
C GLU A 266 4.70 -17.71 -4.42
N HIS A 267 5.72 -16.91 -4.70
CA HIS A 267 6.36 -16.05 -3.72
C HIS A 267 6.92 -14.80 -4.38
N TYR A 268 6.78 -13.67 -3.71
CA TYR A 268 7.43 -12.42 -4.09
C TYR A 268 7.88 -11.67 -2.83
N ASP A 269 9.17 -11.38 -2.70
CA ASP A 269 9.75 -10.59 -1.61
C ASP A 269 10.58 -9.47 -2.24
N VAL A 270 10.15 -8.24 -2.01
CA VAL A 270 10.83 -7.04 -2.49
C VAL A 270 11.21 -6.16 -1.31
N LYS A 271 12.48 -5.76 -1.28
CA LYS A 271 13.04 -4.79 -0.33
C LYS A 271 13.63 -3.63 -1.10
N GLY A 272 13.45 -2.43 -0.57
CA GLY A 272 13.99 -1.23 -1.18
C GLY A 272 13.87 -0.01 -0.28
N CYS A 273 14.04 1.14 -0.90
CA CYS A 273 13.93 2.44 -0.29
C CYS A 273 12.81 3.22 -0.97
N VAL A 274 12.16 4.08 -0.19
CA VAL A 274 11.08 4.95 -0.65
C VAL A 274 11.23 6.31 0.00
N THR A 275 10.89 7.34 -0.77
CA THR A 275 10.88 8.74 -0.34
C THR A 275 9.54 9.35 -0.70
N PHE A 276 8.86 9.96 0.27
CA PHE A 276 7.55 10.57 0.06
C PHE A 276 7.70 12.02 -0.39
N ASN A 277 6.70 12.52 -1.10
CA ASN A 277 6.57 13.96 -1.29
C ASN A 277 6.05 14.58 0.03
N ASN A 278 6.59 15.74 0.41
CA ASN A 278 6.19 16.45 1.62
C ASN A 278 4.73 16.96 1.59
N GLU A 279 4.07 16.89 0.43
CA GLU A 279 2.73 17.42 0.18
C GLU A 279 1.71 16.32 -0.16
N GLY A 280 2.10 15.03 -0.15
CA GLY A 280 1.20 13.95 -0.53
C GLY A 280 0.34 13.48 0.63
N ALA A 281 -0.98 13.45 0.42
CA ALA A 281 -1.88 12.76 1.31
C ALA A 281 -1.62 11.23 1.28
N ILE A 282 -1.54 10.63 2.46
CA ILE A 282 -1.57 9.17 2.63
C ILE A 282 -3.03 8.71 2.54
N ASP A 283 -3.29 7.56 1.93
CA ASP A 283 -4.65 7.00 1.90
C ASP A 283 -5.19 6.86 3.35
N PRO A 284 -6.39 7.37 3.66
CA PRO A 284 -6.93 7.42 5.03
C PRO A 284 -7.07 6.07 5.75
N ILE A 285 -6.94 4.94 5.05
CA ILE A 285 -6.90 3.63 5.71
C ILE A 285 -5.59 3.37 6.46
N PHE A 286 -4.53 4.13 6.18
CA PHE A 286 -3.19 3.92 6.73
C PHE A 286 -2.77 4.95 7.77
N SER A 287 -2.13 4.45 8.81
CA SER A 287 -1.52 5.22 9.90
C SER A 287 0.01 5.32 9.70
N SER A 288 0.69 5.89 10.69
CA SER A 288 2.16 5.91 10.79
C SER A 288 2.78 4.57 11.23
N GLY A 289 1.97 3.55 11.53
CA GLY A 289 2.49 2.26 11.99
C GLY A 289 3.36 1.54 10.96
N ASN A 290 4.11 0.55 11.44
CA ASN A 290 5.23 -0.01 10.69
C ASN A 290 4.84 -1.09 9.70
N CYS A 291 3.79 -1.87 9.96
CA CYS A 291 3.42 -2.97 9.07
C CYS A 291 1.90 -3.12 8.92
N ALA A 292 1.48 -3.54 7.72
CA ALA A 292 0.13 -4.02 7.45
C ALA A 292 0.22 -5.46 6.91
N GLU A 293 -0.71 -6.30 7.35
CA GLU A 293 -0.83 -7.68 6.90
C GLU A 293 -2.21 -7.94 6.31
N PHE A 294 -2.24 -8.58 5.14
CA PHE A 294 -3.45 -9.09 4.52
C PHE A 294 -3.34 -10.61 4.38
N THR A 295 -4.36 -11.31 4.86
CA THR A 295 -4.53 -12.76 4.66
C THR A 295 -5.93 -13.01 4.11
N GLY A 296 -6.02 -13.64 2.95
CA GLY A 296 -7.30 -13.85 2.30
C GLY A 296 -7.23 -14.74 1.07
N GLY A 297 -8.15 -15.70 0.99
CA GLY A 297 -8.07 -16.79 0.02
C GLY A 297 -6.76 -17.52 0.20
N GLU A 298 -6.01 -17.61 -0.89
CA GLU A 298 -4.69 -18.26 -0.94
C GLU A 298 -3.53 -17.28 -0.90
N LEU A 299 -3.80 -16.02 -0.53
CA LEU A 299 -2.84 -14.93 -0.51
C LEU A 299 -2.50 -14.52 0.92
N ASP A 300 -1.21 -14.52 1.23
CA ASP A 300 -0.65 -13.96 2.46
C ASP A 300 0.33 -12.86 2.09
N MET A 301 0.08 -11.67 2.62
CA MET A 301 0.82 -10.46 2.27
C MET A 301 1.20 -9.67 3.50
N LYS A 302 2.43 -9.17 3.50
CA LYS A 302 2.92 -8.26 4.54
C LYS A 302 3.71 -7.16 3.91
N MET A 303 3.32 -5.92 4.17
CA MET A 303 4.11 -4.76 3.81
C MET A 303 4.55 -4.06 5.08
N CYS A 304 5.83 -3.72 5.15
CA CYS A 304 6.39 -2.90 6.22
C CYS A 304 7.10 -1.68 5.64
N LEU A 305 7.04 -0.59 6.38
CA LEU A 305 7.73 0.66 6.14
C LEU A 305 8.43 1.06 7.46
N LYS A 306 9.72 1.40 7.40
CA LYS A 306 10.51 1.77 8.58
C LYS A 306 11.47 2.90 8.27
N SER A 307 11.71 3.75 9.26
CA SER A 307 12.80 4.73 9.28
C SER A 307 13.35 4.75 10.70
N GLU A 308 14.67 4.89 10.84
CA GLU A 308 15.33 5.20 12.12
C GLU A 308 15.39 6.72 12.35
N ASN A 309 14.98 7.51 11.34
CA ASN A 309 14.87 8.96 11.44
C ASN A 309 13.52 9.37 12.04
N ASP A 310 13.53 9.81 13.30
CA ASP A 310 12.35 10.29 14.01
C ASP A 310 11.64 11.43 13.26
N GLU A 311 12.37 12.34 12.61
CA GLU A 311 11.76 13.44 11.84
C GLU A 311 10.97 12.93 10.63
N ALA A 312 11.39 11.81 10.03
CA ALA A 312 10.65 11.20 8.93
C ALA A 312 9.33 10.59 9.44
N MET A 313 9.38 9.93 10.60
CA MET A 313 8.19 9.39 11.25
C MET A 313 7.22 10.51 11.69
N GLU A 314 7.73 11.61 12.24
CA GLU A 314 6.92 12.78 12.62
C GLU A 314 6.24 13.43 11.41
N ARG A 315 6.97 13.59 10.28
CA ARG A 315 6.37 14.08 9.03
C ARG A 315 5.23 13.18 8.56
N LEU A 316 5.46 11.87 8.60
CA LEU A 316 4.44 10.89 8.22
C LEU A 316 3.20 11.00 9.11
N GLU A 317 3.38 11.15 10.42
CA GLU A 317 2.28 11.34 11.37
C GLU A 317 1.53 12.65 11.14
N ALA A 318 2.23 13.74 10.83
CA ALA A 318 1.60 15.02 10.53
C ALA A 318 0.70 14.94 9.29
N VAL A 319 1.16 14.24 8.24
CA VAL A 319 0.35 13.99 7.04
C VAL A 319 -0.90 13.16 7.38
N VAL A 320 -0.79 12.14 8.22
CA VAL A 320 -1.94 11.33 8.66
C VAL A 320 -2.96 12.19 9.43
N LYS A 321 -2.50 13.01 10.38
CA LYS A 321 -3.40 13.86 11.20
C LYS A 321 -4.15 14.90 10.36
N ASN A 322 -3.46 15.58 9.45
CA ASN A 322 -4.09 16.58 8.58
C ASN A 322 -5.22 15.95 7.72
N ASN A 323 -5.06 14.70 7.28
CA ASN A 323 -6.08 13.99 6.53
C ASN A 323 -7.30 13.59 7.39
N GLU A 324 -7.12 13.37 8.69
CA GLU A 324 -8.25 13.12 9.61
C GLU A 324 -9.10 14.39 9.77
N ASP A 325 -8.46 15.54 9.97
CA ASP A 325 -9.15 16.82 10.17
C ASP A 325 -9.91 17.28 8.91
N GLU A 326 -9.31 17.17 7.72
CA GLU A 326 -9.99 17.47 6.45
C GLU A 326 -11.20 16.55 6.18
N SER A 327 -11.16 15.31 6.69
CA SER A 327 -12.29 14.36 6.57
C SER A 327 -13.47 14.67 7.51
N VAL A 328 -13.24 15.49 8.54
CA VAL A 328 -14.25 15.95 9.51
C VAL A 328 -14.89 17.27 9.06
N GLU A 329 -14.13 18.17 8.43
CA GLU A 329 -14.66 19.45 7.91
C GLU A 329 -15.48 19.30 6.61
N ALA A 330 -15.31 18.20 5.87
CA ALA A 330 -16.04 17.92 4.63
C ALA A 330 -17.40 17.19 4.82
N THR A 331 -17.86 16.98 6.07
CA THR A 331 -19.18 16.39 6.41
C THR A 331 -20.11 17.39 7.06
#